data_AF-A0A0M1J906-F1
#
_entry.id   AF-A0A0M1J906-F1
#
_cell.length_a   1.000
_cell.length_b   1.000
_cell.length_c   1.000
_cell.angle_alpha   90.00
_cell.angle_beta   90.00
_cell.angle_gamma   90.00
#
_symmetry.space_group_name_H-M   'P 1'
#
loop_
_entity.id
_entity.type
_entity.pdbx_description
1 polymer ?
#
loop_
_entity_poly.entity_id
_entity_poly.type
_entity_poly.pdbx_seq_one_letter_code
_entity_poly.pdbx_strand_id
1 'polypeptide(L)' 'MKILTLKIDDSINDKFHWLIKHFPQNEIKILEQDEYIDDDSYIRNINGMTESIRAARNEPIQNGVTLDKLEW' A
#
# COMPACT_ATOMS: atom_id res chain seq x y z
N MET A 1 16.61 18.92 -6.41
CA MET A 1 15.15 18.94 -6.16
C MET A 1 14.92 18.49 -4.73
N LYS A 2 14.14 19.23 -3.92
CA LYS A 2 13.80 18.82 -2.55
C LYS A 2 12.36 18.31 -2.57
N ILE A 3 12.11 17.17 -1.94
CA ILE A 3 10.77 16.56 -1.87
C ILE A 3 10.16 16.95 -0.52
N LEU A 4 8.95 17.50 -0.54
CA LEU A 4 8.18 17.87 0.64
C LEU A 4 6.87 17.08 0.64
N THR A 5 6.62 16.32 1.69
CA THR A 5 5.34 15.63 1.91
C THR A 5 4.44 16.48 2.79
N LEU A 6 3.22 16.75 2.35
CA LEU A 6 2.22 17.51 3.08
C LEU A 6 1.03 16.59 3.38
N LYS A 7 0.72 16.40 4.67
CA LYS A 7 -0.52 15.76 5.10
C LYS A 7 -1.60 16.82 5.19
N ILE A 8 -2.65 16.68 4.41
CA ILE A 8 -3.83 17.55 4.46
C ILE A 8 -5.01 16.78 5.03
N ASP A 9 -6.00 17.51 5.53
CA ASP A 9 -7.27 16.96 5.96
C ASP A 9 -8.23 16.87 4.75
N ASP A 10 -9.06 15.82 4.70
CA ASP A 10 -9.99 15.61 3.58
C ASP A 10 -10.99 16.75 3.43
N SER A 11 -11.35 17.45 4.51
CA SER A 11 -12.25 18.61 4.49
C SER A 11 -11.72 19.79 3.68
N ILE A 12 -10.41 19.83 3.41
CA ILE A 12 -9.77 20.87 2.59
C ILE A 12 -9.25 20.36 1.25
N ASN A 13 -9.51 19.10 0.91
CA ASN A 13 -8.95 18.45 -0.29
C ASN A 13 -9.25 19.24 -1.57
N ASP A 14 -10.50 19.63 -1.79
CA ASP A 14 -10.90 20.40 -2.97
C ASP A 14 -10.20 21.77 -3.07
N LYS A 15 -10.03 22.44 -1.92
CA LYS A 15 -9.34 23.74 -1.85
C LYS A 15 -7.85 23.58 -2.15
N PHE A 16 -7.26 22.48 -1.69
CA PHE A 16 -5.86 22.18 -1.92
C PHE A 16 -5.59 21.78 -3.37
N HIS A 17 -6.46 20.94 -3.97
CA HIS A 17 -6.43 20.64 -5.39
C HIS A 17 -6.60 21.90 -6.25
N TRP A 18 -7.48 22.82 -5.85
CA TRP A 18 -7.61 24.11 -6.52
C TRP A 18 -6.32 24.93 -6.45
N LEU A 19 -5.68 25.03 -5.28
CA LEU A 19 -4.42 25.73 -5.10
C LEU A 19 -3.32 25.17 -6.00
N ILE A 20 -3.18 23.83 -6.07
CA ILE A 20 -2.14 23.18 -6.86
C ILE A 20 -2.34 23.40 -8.36
N LYS A 21 -3.58 23.52 -8.85
CA LYS A 21 -3.87 23.78 -10.28
C LYS A 21 -3.27 25.09 -10.81
N HIS A 22 -2.90 26.02 -9.92
CA HIS A 22 -2.26 27.28 -10.32
C HIS A 22 -0.77 27.13 -10.64
N PHE A 23 -0.16 26.01 -10.27
CA PHE A 23 1.23 25.73 -10.58
C PHE A 23 1.33 24.92 -11.88
N PRO A 24 2.37 25.13 -12.68
CA PRO A 24 2.55 24.36 -13.89
C PRO A 24 2.91 22.91 -13.54
N GLN A 25 2.37 21.95 -14.30
CA GLN A 25 2.45 20.51 -14.00
C GLN A 25 3.88 19.95 -13.99
N ASN A 26 4.84 20.65 -14.58
CA ASN A 26 6.26 20.32 -14.55
C ASN A 26 6.93 20.66 -13.21
N GLU A 27 6.32 21.49 -12.38
CA GLU A 27 6.87 21.94 -11.08
C GLU A 27 6.25 21.20 -9.88
N ILE A 28 5.03 20.68 -10.01
CA ILE A 28 4.33 19.95 -8.94
C ILE A 28 3.82 18.61 -9.46
N LYS A 29 4.20 17.54 -8.74
CA LYS A 29 3.67 16.18 -8.94
C LYS A 29 2.94 15.75 -7.67
N ILE A 30 1.65 15.46 -7.79
CA ILE A 30 0.89 14.79 -6.74
C ILE A 30 1.28 13.31 -6.79
N LEU A 31 1.79 12.80 -5.67
CA LEU A 31 2.00 11.38 -5.48
C LEU A 31 0.83 10.89 -4.63
N GLU A 32 -0.03 10.06 -5.21
CA GLU A 32 -1.00 9.31 -4.42
C GLU A 32 -0.19 8.41 -3.49
N GLN A 33 -0.28 8.68 -2.19
CA GLN A 33 0.24 7.77 -1.20
C GLN A 33 -0.81 6.69 -1.08
N ASP A 34 -0.49 5.47 -1.50
CA ASP A 34 -1.34 4.32 -1.20
C ASP A 34 -1.65 4.39 0.30
N GLU A 35 -2.94 4.50 0.64
CA GLU A 35 -3.38 4.50 2.02
C GLU A 35 -2.74 3.28 2.69
N TYR A 36 -2.05 3.51 3.81
CA TYR A 36 -1.52 2.41 4.59
C TYR A 36 -2.68 1.47 4.94
N ILE A 37 -2.65 0.30 4.32
CA ILE A 37 -3.54 -0.81 4.61
C ILE A 37 -2.80 -1.73 5.57
N ASP A 38 -3.46 -2.11 6.67
CA ASP A 38 -2.90 -3.11 7.56
C ASP A 38 -2.73 -4.44 6.82
N ASP A 39 -1.79 -5.26 7.27
CA ASP A 39 -1.39 -6.51 6.59
C ASP A 39 -2.58 -7.45 6.36
N ASP A 40 -3.50 -7.55 7.32
CA ASP A 40 -4.70 -8.39 7.21
C ASP A 40 -5.65 -7.88 6.13
N SER A 41 -5.88 -6.57 6.10
CA SER A 41 -6.69 -5.91 5.07
C SER A 41 -6.06 -6.05 3.68
N TYR A 42 -4.75 -5.90 3.58
CA TYR A 42 -4.01 -6.12 2.34
C TYR A 42 -4.17 -7.56 1.82
N ILE A 43 -3.94 -8.56 2.69
CA ILE A 43 -4.05 -9.97 2.34
C ILE A 43 -5.48 -10.32 1.88
N ARG A 44 -6.50 -9.75 2.53
CA ARG A 44 -7.91 -9.98 2.16
C ARG A 44 -8.30 -9.32 0.83
N ASN A 45 -7.64 -8.23 0.45
CA ASN A 45 -7.90 -7.55 -0.82
C ASN A 45 -7.32 -8.30 -2.03
N ILE A 46 -6.41 -9.25 -1.83
CA ILE A 46 -5.87 -10.09 -2.91
C ILE A 46 -6.81 -11.27 -3.16
N ASN A 47 -7.49 -11.26 -4.32
CA ASN A 47 -8.37 -12.34 -4.75
C ASN A 47 -7.65 -13.70 -4.72
N GLY A 48 -8.22 -14.67 -3.98
CA GLY A 48 -7.67 -16.02 -3.88
C GLY A 48 -6.59 -16.20 -2.80
N MET A 49 -6.11 -15.14 -2.17
CA MET A 49 -5.04 -15.22 -1.17
C MET A 49 -5.51 -15.88 0.12
N THR A 50 -6.74 -15.58 0.55
CA THR A 50 -7.34 -16.20 1.76
C THR A 50 -7.50 -17.71 1.57
N GLU A 51 -7.92 -18.15 0.38
CA GLU A 51 -8.08 -19.54 0.00
C GLU A 51 -6.72 -20.24 -0.09
N SER A 52 -5.72 -19.59 -0.69
CA SER A 52 -4.35 -20.09 -0.78
C SER A 52 -3.74 -20.35 0.60
N ILE A 53 -3.87 -19.40 1.54
CA ILE A 53 -3.37 -19.56 2.91
C ILE A 53 -4.09 -20.71 3.62
N ARG A 54 -5.41 -20.85 3.43
CA ARG A 54 -6.17 -21.97 4.00
C ARG A 54 -5.72 -23.31 3.42
N ALA A 55 -5.42 -23.38 2.13
CA ALA A 55 -4.91 -24.58 1.49
C ALA A 55 -3.52 -24.94 2.01
N ALA A 56 -2.59 -23.98 2.05
CA ALA A 56 -1.23 -24.16 2.58
C ALA A 56 -1.22 -24.65 4.03
N ARG A 57 -2.15 -24.16 4.86
CA ARG A 57 -2.27 -24.63 6.26
C ARG A 57 -2.64 -26.11 6.38
N ASN A 58 -3.30 -26.68 5.39
CA ASN A 58 -3.67 -28.10 5.37
C ASN A 58 -2.56 -28.99 4.78
N GLU A 59 -1.47 -28.41 4.29
CA GLU A 59 -0.36 -29.18 3.72
C GLU A 59 0.46 -29.88 4.82
N PRO A 60 1.09 -31.03 4.51
CA PRO A 60 2.01 -31.68 5.43
C PRO A 60 3.18 -30.76 5.80
N ILE A 61 3.63 -30.83 7.05
CA ILE A 61 4.72 -29.99 7.57
C ILE A 61 6.04 -30.13 6.79
N GLN A 62 6.22 -31.24 6.06
CA GLN A 62 7.36 -31.48 5.17
C GLN A 62 7.43 -30.49 4.00
N ASN A 63 6.29 -29.93 3.59
CA ASN A 63 6.19 -28.90 2.55
C ASN A 63 6.36 -27.49 3.14
N GLY A 64 6.36 -27.36 4.47
CA GLY A 64 6.56 -26.09 5.16
C GLY A 64 8.02 -25.63 5.11
N VAL A 65 8.20 -24.31 5.10
CA VAL A 65 9.53 -23.66 5.18
C VAL A 65 9.77 -23.22 6.62
N THR A 66 10.93 -23.58 7.17
CA THR A 66 11.36 -23.17 8.50
C THR A 66 12.14 -21.85 8.42
N LEU A 67 12.20 -21.11 9.54
CA LEU A 67 12.84 -19.77 9.59
C LEU A 67 14.28 -19.77 9.06
N ASP A 68 15.02 -20.86 9.26
CA ASP A 68 16.40 -21.07 8.78
C ASP A 68 16.54 -21.22 7.26
N LYS A 69 15.43 -21.37 6.54
CA LYS A 69 15.38 -21.54 5.07
C LYS A 69 14.78 -20.34 4.34
N LEU A 70 14.50 -19.25 5.05
CA LEU A 70 14.02 -18.01 4.44
C LEU A 70 15.22 -17.17 3.98
N GLU A 71 15.28 -16.86 2.69
CA GLU A 71 16.24 -15.91 2.12
C GLU A 71 15.67 -14.49 2.33
N TRP A 72 16.26 -13.70 3.22
CA TRP A 72 15.88 -12.31 3.49
C TRP A 72 16.67 -11.32 2.63
#